data_AF-A0A945E297-F1
#
_entry.id   AF-A0A945E297-F1
#
_cell.length_a   1.000
_cell.length_b   1.000
_cell.length_c   1.000
_cell.angle_alpha   90.00
_cell.angle_beta   90.00
_cell.angle_gamma   90.00
#
_symmetry.space_group_name_H-M   'P 1'
#
loop_
_entity.id
_entity.type
_entity.pdbx_description
1 polymer ?
#
loop_
_entity_poly.entity_id
_entity_poly.type
_entity_poly.pdbx_seq_one_letter_code
_entity_poly.pdbx_strand_id
1 'polypeptide(L)'
;MANLKDLIVSRVRVKMLELFFTNSEEMYYVREITRNIKEEINAVRRELDRLLGAGLLKSEQRGNRLYYFLNKKYLYFQEFEQIIVKSTGLGKKIRRLRRKLGQVEFVMFSGKYVRGLAPTNDEVEVLVIGDVVISELQALMKDEEKRLGREVNYAVFDAQEFNFRKTRRDPFIMEILYSTRVMVLGNEDEFAHRQVQGL
;
A
#
# COMPACT_ATOMS: atom_id res chain seq x y z
N MET A 1 3.00 -5.35 18.13
CA MET A 1 2.39 -4.90 16.86
C MET A 1 2.65 -6.00 15.84
N ALA A 2 1.61 -6.51 15.16
CA ALA A 2 1.77 -7.65 14.25
C ALA A 2 2.81 -7.39 13.15
N ASN A 3 3.72 -8.35 12.94
CA ASN A 3 4.77 -8.32 11.94
C ASN A 3 4.50 -9.44 10.92
N LEU A 4 4.84 -9.22 9.64
CA LEU A 4 4.65 -10.23 8.61
C LEU A 4 5.45 -11.53 8.91
N LYS A 5 6.57 -11.39 9.64
CA LYS A 5 7.37 -12.53 10.12
C LYS A 5 6.65 -13.44 11.12
N ASP A 6 5.60 -12.93 11.77
CA ASP A 6 4.80 -13.73 12.72
C ASP A 6 3.94 -14.76 11.96
N LEU A 7 3.64 -14.50 10.68
CA LEU A 7 2.85 -15.37 9.79
C LEU A 7 3.74 -16.12 8.79
N ILE A 8 4.81 -15.48 8.30
CA ILE A 8 5.70 -16.00 7.27
C ILE A 8 7.09 -16.24 7.89
N VAL A 9 7.38 -17.51 8.17
CA VAL A 9 8.64 -17.93 8.82
C VAL A 9 9.89 -17.57 7.98
N SER A 10 9.81 -17.69 6.65
CA SER A 10 10.94 -17.41 5.76
C SER A 10 11.20 -15.90 5.66
N ARG A 11 12.30 -15.44 6.27
CA ARG A 11 12.76 -14.04 6.18
C ARG A 11 13.00 -13.61 4.72
N VAL A 12 13.58 -14.50 3.91
CA VAL A 12 13.86 -14.21 2.49
C VAL A 12 12.55 -14.01 1.74
N ARG A 13 11.54 -14.85 2.00
CA ARG A 13 10.21 -14.68 1.42
C ARG A 13 9.57 -13.36 1.82
N VAL A 14 9.60 -12.99 3.10
CA VAL A 14 9.09 -11.69 3.57
C VAL A 14 9.72 -10.55 2.78
N LYS A 15 11.06 -10.51 2.68
CA LYS A 15 11.75 -9.45 1.95
C LYS A 15 11.45 -9.46 0.44
N MET A 16 11.28 -10.63 -0.16
CA MET A 16 10.89 -10.74 -1.57
C MET A 16 9.48 -10.20 -1.79
N LEU A 17 8.52 -10.56 -0.93
CA LEU A 17 7.16 -10.00 -0.99
C LEU A 17 7.19 -8.49 -0.84
N GLU A 18 7.94 -7.96 0.13
CA GLU A 18 8.10 -6.51 0.30
C GLU A 18 8.69 -5.85 -0.96
N LEU A 19 9.75 -6.42 -1.56
CA LEU A 19 10.36 -5.89 -2.79
C LEU A 19 9.37 -5.87 -3.96
N PHE A 20 8.75 -7.01 -4.25
CA PHE A 20 7.89 -7.16 -5.42
C PHE A 20 6.60 -6.35 -5.30
N PHE A 21 5.92 -6.38 -4.14
CA PHE A 21 4.66 -5.65 -3.98
C PHE A 21 4.84 -4.14 -3.82
N THR A 22 5.97 -3.66 -3.27
CA THR A 22 6.26 -2.22 -3.24
C THR A 22 6.63 -1.67 -4.62
N ASN A 23 7.00 -2.54 -5.57
CA ASN A 23 7.40 -2.16 -6.92
C ASN A 23 6.65 -3.05 -7.93
N SER A 24 5.32 -3.02 -7.89
CA SER A 24 4.47 -4.03 -8.53
C SER A 24 4.51 -4.09 -10.07
N GLU A 25 5.06 -3.04 -10.69
CA GLU A 25 5.25 -2.91 -12.14
C GLU A 25 6.65 -3.32 -12.59
N GLU A 26 7.60 -3.49 -11.67
CA GLU A 26 9.00 -3.73 -11.99
C GLU A 26 9.30 -5.22 -12.23
N MET A 27 10.35 -5.46 -13.02
CA MET A 27 10.90 -6.79 -13.26
C MET A 27 12.35 -6.85 -12.79
N TYR A 28 12.75 -7.95 -12.16
CA TYR A 28 14.09 -8.09 -11.61
C TYR A 28 14.75 -9.37 -12.10
N TYR A 29 16.05 -9.35 -12.38
CA TYR A 29 16.83 -10.59 -12.45
C TYR A 29 17.41 -10.96 -11.09
N VAL A 30 17.78 -12.24 -10.92
CA VAL A 30 18.18 -12.79 -9.61
C VAL A 30 19.23 -11.97 -8.86
N ARG A 31 20.22 -11.40 -9.55
CA ARG A 31 21.29 -10.59 -8.91
C ARG A 31 20.83 -9.18 -8.48
N GLU A 32 19.77 -8.64 -9.07
CA GLU A 32 19.13 -7.42 -8.54
C GLU A 32 18.38 -7.72 -7.26
N ILE A 33 17.58 -8.80 -7.28
CA ILE A 33 16.83 -9.23 -6.11
C ILE A 33 17.76 -9.44 -4.92
N THR A 34 18.86 -10.18 -5.09
CA THR A 34 19.84 -10.43 -4.02
C THR A 34 20.42 -9.15 -3.43
N ARG A 35 20.73 -8.16 -4.28
CA ARG A 35 21.28 -6.87 -3.85
C ARG A 35 20.23 -6.04 -3.11
N ASN A 36 19.01 -5.99 -3.63
CA ASN A 36 17.91 -5.21 -3.06
C ASN A 36 17.50 -5.75 -1.68
N ILE A 37 17.36 -7.07 -1.56
CA ILE A 37 16.93 -7.69 -0.29
C ILE A 37 18.09 -8.02 0.65
N LYS A 38 19.34 -7.91 0.19
CA LYS A 38 20.57 -8.23 0.94
C LYS A 38 20.52 -9.64 1.54
N GLU A 39 20.34 -10.63 0.66
CA GLU A 39 20.30 -12.05 1.00
C GLU A 39 21.14 -12.88 0.01
N GLU A 40 21.55 -14.07 0.44
CA GLU A 40 22.37 -14.99 -0.35
C GLU A 40 21.68 -15.49 -1.61
N ILE A 41 22.44 -15.58 -2.72
CA ILE A 41 21.90 -15.92 -4.04
C ILE A 41 21.16 -17.26 -4.08
N ASN A 42 21.67 -18.26 -3.36
CA ASN A 42 21.05 -19.58 -3.31
C ASN A 42 19.76 -19.58 -2.48
N ALA A 43 19.66 -18.71 -1.46
CA ALA A 43 18.44 -18.54 -0.70
C ALA A 43 17.37 -17.85 -1.55
N VAL A 44 17.75 -16.83 -2.33
CA VAL A 44 16.87 -16.15 -3.28
C VAL A 44 16.38 -17.11 -4.36
N ARG A 45 17.25 -17.92 -4.96
CA ARG A 45 16.86 -18.91 -5.97
C ARG A 45 15.82 -19.89 -5.45
N ARG A 46 16.04 -20.48 -4.26
CA ARG A 46 15.08 -21.39 -3.63
C ARG A 46 13.71 -20.75 -3.40
N GLU A 47 13.66 -19.49 -3.00
CA GLU A 47 12.38 -18.80 -2.84
C GLU A 47 11.75 -18.40 -4.17
N LEU A 48 12.53 -18.00 -5.18
CA LEU A 48 12.02 -17.77 -6.53
C LEU A 48 11.34 -19.02 -7.09
N ASP A 49 11.97 -20.19 -6.98
CA ASP A 49 11.40 -21.46 -7.46
C ASP A 49 10.07 -21.76 -6.76
N ARG A 50 9.98 -21.52 -5.44
CA ARG A 50 8.75 -21.69 -4.66
C ARG A 50 7.66 -20.72 -5.08
N LEU A 51 8.00 -19.45 -5.28
CA LEU A 51 7.03 -18.42 -5.64
C LEU A 51 6.55 -18.54 -7.10
N LEU A 52 7.41 -19.04 -8.00
CA LEU A 52 7.04 -19.45 -9.35
C LEU A 52 6.10 -20.66 -9.32
N GLY A 53 6.47 -21.71 -8.56
CA GLY A 53 5.65 -22.92 -8.42
C GLY A 53 4.28 -22.64 -7.79
N ALA A 54 4.20 -21.66 -6.87
CA ALA A 54 2.95 -21.17 -6.31
C ALA A 54 2.16 -20.26 -7.27
N GLY A 55 2.75 -19.82 -8.38
CA GLY A 55 2.11 -18.93 -9.35
C GLY A 55 2.01 -17.45 -8.91
N LEU A 56 2.66 -17.07 -7.80
CA LEU A 56 2.73 -15.67 -7.36
C LEU A 56 3.62 -14.85 -8.29
N LEU A 57 4.74 -15.43 -8.73
CA LEU A 57 5.64 -14.83 -9.69
C LEU A 57 5.48 -15.49 -11.06
N LYS A 58 5.86 -14.74 -12.08
CA LYS A 58 6.13 -15.22 -13.44
C LYS A 58 7.57 -14.88 -13.82
N SER A 59 8.07 -15.54 -14.85
CA SER A 59 9.39 -15.26 -15.40
C SER A 59 9.36 -15.12 -16.91
N GLU A 60 10.23 -14.27 -17.44
CA GLU A 60 10.39 -14.03 -18.88
C GLU A 60 11.88 -13.93 -19.23
N GLN A 61 12.29 -14.60 -20.30
CA GLN A 61 13.64 -14.48 -20.84
C GLN A 61 13.73 -13.23 -21.71
N ARG A 62 14.63 -12.30 -21.38
CA ARG A 62 14.94 -11.12 -22.20
C ARG A 62 16.44 -11.05 -22.46
N GLY A 63 16.82 -11.33 -23.71
CA GLY A 63 18.23 -11.51 -24.10
C GLY A 63 18.88 -12.61 -23.27
N ASN A 64 20.00 -12.29 -22.61
CA ASN A 64 20.76 -13.25 -21.80
C ASN A 64 20.34 -13.29 -20.32
N ARG A 65 19.21 -12.70 -19.95
CA ARG A 65 18.75 -12.64 -18.54
C ARG A 65 17.32 -13.18 -18.40
N LEU A 66 17.12 -13.93 -17.32
CA LEU A 66 15.79 -14.34 -16.86
C LEU A 66 15.29 -13.33 -15.83
N TYR A 67 14.18 -12.68 -16.16
CA TYR A 67 13.50 -11.71 -15.31
C TYR A 67 12.33 -12.35 -14.58
N TYR A 68 12.04 -11.87 -13.38
CA TYR A 68 10.94 -12.30 -12.53
C TYR A 68 10.07 -11.09 -12.20
N PHE A 69 8.75 -11.28 -12.18
CA PHE A 69 7.77 -10.23 -11.93
C PHE A 69 6.49 -10.79 -11.33
N LEU A 70 5.68 -9.92 -10.72
CA LEU A 70 4.42 -10.34 -10.09
C LEU A 70 3.39 -10.81 -11.11
N ASN A 71 2.75 -11.94 -10.80
CA ASN A 71 1.55 -12.36 -11.48
C ASN A 71 0.33 -11.65 -10.87
N LYS A 72 -0.12 -10.55 -11.49
CA LYS A 72 -1.30 -9.80 -11.03
C LYS A 72 -2.62 -10.58 -11.07
N LYS A 73 -2.62 -11.76 -11.71
CA LYS A 73 -3.76 -12.70 -11.73
C LYS A 73 -3.67 -13.78 -10.63
N TYR A 74 -2.72 -13.65 -9.71
CA TYR A 74 -2.58 -14.59 -8.59
C TYR A 74 -3.79 -14.48 -7.66
N LEU A 75 -4.24 -15.63 -7.13
CA LEU A 75 -5.46 -15.73 -6.34
C LEU A 75 -5.51 -14.75 -5.18
N TYR A 76 -4.40 -14.60 -4.44
CA TYR A 76 -4.33 -13.74 -3.25
C TYR A 76 -3.61 -12.41 -3.50
N PHE A 77 -3.58 -11.94 -4.75
CA PHE A 77 -2.78 -10.76 -5.11
C PHE A 77 -3.18 -9.53 -4.30
N GLN A 78 -4.48 -9.24 -4.20
CA GLN A 78 -4.99 -8.05 -3.52
C GLN A 78 -4.77 -8.13 -2.01
N GLU A 79 -4.90 -9.32 -1.42
CA GLU A 79 -4.68 -9.56 0.00
C GLU A 79 -3.21 -9.31 0.37
N PHE A 80 -2.27 -9.80 -0.44
CA PHE A 80 -0.86 -9.53 -0.24
C PHE A 80 -0.53 -8.04 -0.45
N GLU A 81 -1.11 -7.39 -1.46
CA GLU A 81 -0.96 -5.95 -1.69
C GLU A 81 -1.37 -5.17 -0.44
N GLN A 82 -2.55 -5.45 0.12
CA GLN A 82 -3.03 -4.83 1.35
C GLN A 82 -2.11 -5.09 2.56
N ILE A 83 -1.69 -6.34 2.77
CA ILE A 83 -0.82 -6.73 3.89
C ILE A 83 0.53 -6.00 3.79
N ILE A 84 1.12 -5.93 2.60
CA ILE A 84 2.42 -5.29 2.39
C ILE A 84 2.30 -3.78 2.62
N VAL A 85 1.32 -3.11 2.01
CA VAL A 85 1.07 -1.67 2.23
C VAL A 85 0.91 -1.33 3.71
N LYS A 86 0.20 -2.16 4.49
CA LYS A 86 0.01 -1.97 5.94
C LYS A 86 1.26 -2.24 6.78
N SER A 87 2.26 -2.94 6.24
CA SER A 87 3.43 -3.44 6.97
C SER A 87 4.76 -2.80 6.55
N THR A 88 4.79 -2.07 5.44
CA THR A 88 5.95 -1.33 4.93
C THR A 88 5.67 0.17 4.74
N GLY A 89 6.71 0.92 4.36
CA GLY A 89 6.58 2.32 3.90
C GLY A 89 5.77 3.26 4.80
N LEU A 90 5.02 4.16 4.16
CA LEU A 90 4.13 5.11 4.82
C LEU A 90 3.06 4.42 5.68
N GLY A 91 2.45 3.34 5.20
CA GLY A 91 1.39 2.64 5.93
C GLY A 91 1.87 2.12 7.29
N LYS A 92 3.07 1.54 7.34
CA LYS A 92 3.72 1.15 8.60
C LYS A 92 3.99 2.35 9.51
N LYS A 93 4.50 3.46 8.96
CA LYS A 93 4.80 4.67 9.73
C LYS A 93 3.53 5.23 10.38
N ILE A 94 2.45 5.38 9.60
CA ILE A 94 1.13 5.83 10.06
C ILE A 94 0.62 4.94 11.19
N ARG A 95 0.61 3.61 11.01
CA ARG A 95 0.13 2.70 12.05
C ARG A 95 0.98 2.77 13.32
N ARG A 96 2.31 2.90 13.20
CA ARG A 96 3.23 2.97 14.34
C ARG A 96 3.09 4.29 15.11
N LEU A 97 2.85 5.38 14.39
CA LEU A 97 2.78 6.74 14.94
C LEU A 97 1.34 7.21 15.14
N ARG A 98 0.35 6.31 15.04
CA ARG A 98 -1.09 6.63 15.16
C ARG A 98 -1.41 7.55 16.33
N ARG A 99 -0.84 7.28 17.52
CA ARG A 99 -1.07 8.11 18.72
C ARG A 99 -0.56 9.54 18.59
N LYS A 100 0.52 9.78 17.82
CA LYS A 100 1.05 11.12 17.55
C LYS A 100 0.25 11.87 16.50
N LEU A 101 -0.39 11.14 15.58
CA LEU A 101 -1.19 11.73 14.51
C LEU A 101 -2.55 12.26 14.98
N GLY A 102 -2.91 12.08 16.25
CA GLY A 102 -4.20 12.47 16.81
C GLY A 102 -5.22 11.33 16.83
N GLN A 103 -6.50 11.68 16.86
CA GLN A 103 -7.59 10.71 16.83
C GLN A 103 -7.97 10.40 15.38
N VAL A 104 -7.11 9.62 14.73
CA VAL A 104 -7.32 9.17 13.35
C VAL A 104 -8.26 7.96 13.32
N GLU A 105 -9.37 8.10 12.59
CA GLU A 105 -10.41 7.10 12.40
C GLU A 105 -10.11 6.23 11.18
N PHE A 106 -9.94 6.86 10.02
CA PHE A 106 -9.64 6.18 8.77
C PHE A 106 -8.39 6.74 8.09
N VAL A 107 -7.63 5.84 7.47
CA VAL A 107 -6.60 6.20 6.49
C VAL A 107 -6.74 5.24 5.32
N MET A 108 -6.84 5.76 4.11
CA MET A 108 -6.84 4.95 2.90
C MET A 108 -5.78 5.45 1.93
N PHE A 109 -5.20 4.53 1.17
CA PHE A 109 -4.34 4.82 0.03
C PHE A 109 -5.08 4.46 -1.25
N SER A 110 -4.97 5.28 -2.29
CA SER A 110 -5.54 4.97 -3.60
C SER A 110 -4.86 3.77 -4.24
N GLY A 111 -5.58 3.04 -5.08
CA GLY A 111 -5.03 1.88 -5.79
C GLY A 111 -3.84 2.23 -6.68
N LYS A 112 -3.84 3.43 -7.30
CA LYS A 112 -2.70 3.89 -8.10
C LYS A 112 -1.46 4.12 -7.24
N TYR A 113 -1.61 4.81 -6.10
CA TYR A 113 -0.51 5.03 -5.17
C TYR A 113 0.10 3.71 -4.70
N VAL A 114 -0.76 2.76 -4.31
CA VAL A 114 -0.34 1.43 -3.88
C VAL A 114 0.46 0.67 -4.95
N ARG A 115 0.08 0.82 -6.22
CA ARG A 115 0.77 0.19 -7.35
C ARG A 115 1.98 0.97 -7.87
N GLY A 116 2.26 2.14 -7.29
CA GLY A 116 3.34 3.04 -7.75
C GLY A 116 3.03 3.73 -9.08
N LEU A 117 1.77 3.78 -9.48
CA LEU A 117 1.33 4.48 -10.68
C LEU A 117 1.19 5.98 -10.39
N ALA A 118 1.49 6.82 -11.38
CA ALA A 118 1.28 8.25 -11.26
C ALA A 118 -0.23 8.56 -11.10
N PRO A 119 -0.60 9.52 -10.23
CA PRO A 119 -1.98 9.98 -10.13
C PRO A 119 -2.42 10.62 -11.46
N THR A 120 -3.72 10.56 -11.75
CA THR A 120 -4.31 11.30 -12.88
C THR A 120 -5.02 12.53 -12.31
N ASN A 121 -4.82 13.72 -12.88
CA ASN A 121 -5.58 14.94 -12.53
C ASN A 121 -5.79 15.16 -11.02
N ASP A 122 -4.75 15.57 -10.28
CA ASP A 122 -4.84 15.89 -8.84
C ASP A 122 -5.55 14.84 -7.96
N GLU A 123 -5.65 13.59 -8.44
CA GLU A 123 -6.29 12.48 -7.73
C GLU A 123 -5.63 12.28 -6.37
N VAL A 124 -6.47 12.12 -5.34
CA VAL A 124 -6.01 11.92 -3.98
C VAL A 124 -5.43 10.52 -3.82
N GLU A 125 -4.18 10.49 -3.41
CA GLU A 125 -3.40 9.29 -3.17
C GLU A 125 -3.52 8.81 -1.73
N VAL A 126 -3.64 9.74 -0.77
CA VAL A 126 -3.84 9.42 0.64
C VAL A 126 -4.97 10.26 1.22
N LEU A 127 -5.96 9.62 1.83
CA LEU A 127 -7.02 10.31 2.58
C LEU A 127 -6.91 9.95 4.05
N VAL A 128 -6.95 10.96 4.90
CA VAL A 128 -6.92 10.83 6.36
C VAL A 128 -8.18 11.44 6.96
N ILE A 129 -8.90 10.68 7.77
CA ILE A 129 -10.15 11.12 8.41
C ILE A 129 -10.00 11.08 9.92
N GLY A 130 -10.33 12.17 10.59
CA GLY A 130 -10.35 12.29 12.05
C GLY A 130 -9.84 13.63 12.56
N ASP A 131 -9.57 13.71 13.86
CA ASP A 131 -8.90 14.85 14.48
C ASP A 131 -7.38 14.67 14.36
N VAL A 132 -6.81 15.25 13.30
CA VAL A 132 -5.44 15.01 12.87
C VAL A 132 -4.50 16.12 13.33
N VAL A 133 -3.37 15.74 13.93
CA VAL A 133 -2.25 16.65 14.18
C VAL A 133 -1.53 16.92 12.85
N ILE A 134 -1.92 18.01 12.17
CA ILE A 134 -1.47 18.34 10.81
C ILE A 134 0.06 18.40 10.67
N SER A 135 0.77 18.95 11.64
CA SER A 135 2.23 19.06 11.60
C SER A 135 2.94 17.70 11.60
N GLU A 136 2.42 16.72 12.35
CA GLU A 136 2.95 15.35 12.38
C GLU A 136 2.65 14.63 11.05
N LEU A 137 1.45 14.83 10.50
CA LEU A 137 1.09 14.28 9.17
C LEU A 137 1.99 14.86 8.08
N GLN A 138 2.21 16.18 8.06
CA GLN A 138 3.08 16.86 7.09
C GLN A 138 4.52 16.34 7.17
N ALA A 139 5.04 16.09 8.37
CA ALA A 139 6.37 15.51 8.54
C ALA A 139 6.45 14.10 7.92
N LEU A 140 5.41 13.28 8.09
CA LEU A 140 5.35 11.95 7.47
C LEU A 140 5.26 12.01 5.95
N MET A 141 4.44 12.92 5.41
CA MET A 141 4.29 13.11 3.97
C MET A 141 5.61 13.60 3.36
N LYS A 142 6.26 14.60 3.96
CA LYS A 142 7.56 15.11 3.49
C LYS A 142 8.64 14.03 3.45
N ASP A 143 8.66 13.14 4.44
CA ASP A 143 9.60 12.02 4.44
C ASP A 143 9.27 10.97 3.37
N GLU A 144 7.99 10.79 3.05
CA GLU A 144 7.55 9.90 1.98
C GLU A 144 7.80 10.48 0.59
N GLU A 145 7.56 11.77 0.40
CA GLU A 145 7.83 12.51 -0.84
C GLU A 145 9.32 12.49 -1.19
N LYS A 146 10.20 12.69 -0.20
CA LYS A 146 11.65 12.51 -0.38
C LYS A 146 12.01 11.10 -0.84
N ARG A 147 11.31 10.08 -0.33
CA ARG A 147 11.54 8.68 -0.71
C ARG A 147 11.06 8.40 -2.13
N LEU A 148 9.93 8.97 -2.52
CA LEU A 148 9.32 8.81 -3.84
C LEU A 148 9.96 9.69 -4.91
N GLY A 149 10.63 10.79 -4.51
CA GLY A 149 11.15 11.80 -5.43
C GLY A 149 10.07 12.66 -6.08
N ARG A 150 8.86 12.69 -5.52
CA ARG A 150 7.71 13.48 -5.98
C ARG A 150 6.77 13.80 -4.83
N GLU A 151 5.91 14.80 -5.03
CA GLU A 151 4.83 15.14 -4.10
C GLU A 151 3.81 14.00 -4.00
N VAL A 152 3.14 13.91 -2.84
CA VAL A 152 2.05 12.98 -2.57
C VAL A 152 0.77 13.80 -2.42
N ASN A 153 -0.23 13.51 -3.24
CA ASN A 153 -1.52 14.19 -3.13
C ASN A 153 -2.32 13.61 -1.97
N TYR A 154 -2.49 14.37 -0.88
CA TYR A 154 -3.28 13.92 0.27
C TYR A 154 -4.34 14.93 0.69
N ALA A 155 -5.43 14.40 1.25
CA ALA A 155 -6.52 15.19 1.80
C ALA A 155 -6.81 14.77 3.24
N VAL A 156 -7.24 15.74 4.04
CA VAL A 156 -7.60 15.55 5.45
C VAL A 156 -9.01 16.09 5.65
N PHE A 157 -9.87 15.30 6.31
CA PHE A 157 -11.20 15.73 6.72
C PHE A 157 -11.42 15.38 8.18
N ASP A 158 -12.17 16.23 8.88
CA ASP A 158 -12.79 15.79 10.12
C ASP A 158 -13.91 14.76 9.81
N ALA A 159 -14.26 13.96 10.81
CA ALA A 159 -15.25 12.90 10.63
C ALA A 159 -16.65 13.44 10.29
N GLN A 160 -17.02 14.63 10.76
CA GLN A 160 -18.32 15.23 10.49
C GLN A 160 -18.39 15.75 9.06
N GLU A 161 -17.36 16.44 8.58
CA GLU A 161 -17.25 16.90 7.20
C GLU A 161 -17.27 15.73 6.23
N PHE A 162 -16.48 14.68 6.48
CA PHE A 162 -16.46 13.49 5.63
C PHE A 162 -17.85 12.84 5.51
N ASN A 163 -18.54 12.65 6.63
CA ASN A 163 -19.88 12.05 6.64
C ASN A 163 -20.93 12.98 6.01
N PHE A 164 -20.82 14.30 6.21
CA PHE A 164 -21.70 15.27 5.56
C PHE A 164 -21.55 15.24 4.04
N ARG A 165 -20.30 15.31 3.53
CA ARG A 165 -20.01 15.28 2.09
C ARG A 165 -20.40 13.93 1.47
N LYS A 166 -20.14 12.81 2.16
CA LYS A 166 -20.63 11.47 1.77
C LYS A 166 -22.16 11.43 1.68
N THR A 167 -22.87 12.03 2.64
CA THR A 167 -24.34 12.07 2.66
C THR A 167 -24.91 12.94 1.53
N ARG A 168 -24.23 14.03 1.18
CA ARG A 168 -24.59 14.91 0.08
C ARG A 168 -24.18 14.40 -1.30
N ARG A 169 -23.50 13.24 -1.38
CA ARG A 169 -22.92 12.70 -2.62
C ARG A 169 -21.97 13.68 -3.29
N ASP A 170 -21.15 14.34 -2.48
CA ASP A 170 -20.09 15.21 -2.97
C ASP A 170 -19.25 14.48 -4.03
N PRO A 171 -19.06 15.05 -5.24
CA PRO A 171 -18.41 14.35 -6.35
C PRO A 171 -17.03 13.79 -6.00
N PHE A 172 -16.24 14.53 -5.24
CA PHE A 172 -14.90 14.13 -4.84
C PHE A 172 -14.92 12.96 -3.84
N ILE A 173 -15.82 12.99 -2.85
CA ILE A 173 -16.01 11.84 -1.94
C ILE A 173 -16.53 10.62 -2.69
N MET A 174 -17.45 10.80 -3.64
CA MET A 174 -17.98 9.70 -4.46
C MET A 174 -16.90 9.09 -5.36
N GLU A 175 -16.04 9.90 -5.97
CA GLU A 175 -14.89 9.42 -6.75
C GLU A 175 -13.97 8.55 -5.91
N ILE A 176 -13.65 9.02 -4.69
CA ILE A 176 -12.90 8.22 -3.72
C ILE A 176 -13.65 6.92 -3.43
N LEU A 177 -14.94 6.94 -3.10
CA LEU A 177 -15.75 5.77 -2.75
C LEU A 177 -15.96 4.76 -3.90
N TYR A 178 -15.87 5.19 -5.16
CA TYR A 178 -15.97 4.30 -6.32
C TYR A 178 -14.63 3.78 -6.81
N SER A 179 -13.53 4.39 -6.37
CA SER A 179 -12.18 3.98 -6.75
C SER A 179 -11.66 2.81 -5.90
N THR A 180 -10.71 2.06 -6.45
CA THR A 180 -9.99 1.03 -5.69
C THR A 180 -9.11 1.68 -4.62
N ARG A 181 -9.08 1.11 -3.42
CA ARG A 181 -8.28 1.62 -2.31
C ARG A 181 -7.68 0.50 -1.46
N VAL A 182 -6.75 0.85 -0.59
CA VAL A 182 -6.32 0.03 0.54
C VAL A 182 -6.54 0.81 1.83
N MET A 183 -7.38 0.27 2.73
CA MET A 183 -7.54 0.81 4.08
C MET A 183 -6.29 0.52 4.90
N VAL A 184 -5.56 1.55 5.34
CA VAL A 184 -4.39 1.45 6.23
C VAL A 184 -4.82 1.47 7.70
N LEU A 185 -5.84 2.28 8.02
CA LEU A 185 -6.50 2.36 9.32
C LEU A 185 -8.02 2.36 9.12
N GLY A 186 -8.75 1.77 10.08
CA GLY A 186 -10.20 1.65 10.06
C GLY A 186 -10.72 0.49 9.18
N ASN A 187 -12.03 0.27 9.24
CA ASN A 187 -12.74 -0.77 8.48
C ASN A 187 -13.33 -0.16 7.18
N GLU A 188 -13.29 -0.90 6.08
CA GLU A 188 -13.82 -0.44 4.79
C GLU A 188 -15.35 -0.33 4.77
N ASP A 189 -16.05 -1.24 5.45
CA ASP A 189 -17.51 -1.22 5.58
C ASP A 189 -17.95 0.07 6.30
N GLU A 190 -17.32 0.41 7.43
CA GLU A 190 -17.60 1.64 8.17
C GLU A 190 -17.27 2.90 7.35
N PHE A 191 -16.13 2.88 6.67
CA PHE A 191 -15.69 3.97 5.80
C PHE A 191 -16.72 4.26 4.70
N ALA A 192 -17.18 3.21 4.01
CA ALA A 192 -18.12 3.30 2.90
C ALA A 192 -19.58 3.48 3.35
N HIS A 193 -19.93 3.03 4.56
CA HIS A 193 -21.30 3.08 5.05
C HIS A 193 -21.83 4.51 5.10
N ARG A 194 -22.99 4.73 4.49
CA ARG A 194 -23.68 6.02 4.55
C ARG A 194 -24.59 6.04 5.77
N GLN A 195 -24.28 6.88 6.73
CA GLN A 195 -25.20 7.15 7.84
C GLN A 195 -26.44 7.87 7.28
N VAL A 196 -27.59 7.20 7.34
CA VAL A 196 -28.87 7.81 7.01
C VAL A 196 -29.33 8.57 8.26
N GLN A 197 -29.30 9.89 8.23
CA GLN A 197 -29.94 10.68 9.29
C GLN A 197 -31.46 10.52 9.16
N GLY A 198 -32.10 9.89 10.14
CA GLY A 198 -33.56 9.90 10.32
C GLY A 198 -34.32 8.61 10.01
N LEU A 199 -33.98 7.50 10.68
CA LEU A 199 -34.94 6.45 11.05
C LEU A 199 -34.88 6.21 12.56
#